data_AF-A0A6P7U0W9-F1
#
_entry.id   AF-A0A6P7U0W9-F1
#
_cell.length_a   1.000
_cell.length_b   1.000
_cell.length_c   1.000
_cell.angle_alpha   90.00
_cell.angle_beta   90.00
_cell.angle_gamma   90.00
#
_symmetry.space_group_name_H-M   'P 1'
#
loop_
_entity.id
_entity.type
_entity.pdbx_description
1 polymer ?
#
loop_
_entity_poly.entity_id
_entity_poly.type
_entity_poly.pdbx_seq_one_letter_code
_entity_poly.pdbx_strand_id
1 'polypeptide(L)'
;MDGGSSENCMKYILFFFNLIIFILGIAGVALGSVLLARKDLLLEGLDEIKIEGVLDGFDNETIKAAAIVLIIASVVAVFIAFFGCFGTWKENIWMLGTYSTIMTIILALQVAVFVMIVVARPKFEKTVKDALKELFEKSKSPEQKAVVSNLFTNNSCCGIDKPEDVAKYNFRCDNMDWPGCYTKVKETIEINLPTAIGIAIVIIVVQVCSHF
;
A
#
# COMPACT_ATOMS: atom_id res chain seq x y z
N MET A 1 43.24 -5.65 21.77
CA MET A 1 43.52 -6.11 20.40
C MET A 1 42.18 -6.37 19.74
N ASP A 2 41.85 -5.49 18.80
CA ASP A 2 40.92 -5.59 17.67
C ASP A 2 39.42 -5.84 17.93
N GLY A 3 38.72 -4.81 18.44
CA GLY A 3 37.26 -4.69 18.39
C GLY A 3 36.75 -3.50 17.55
N GLY A 4 37.63 -2.63 17.03
CA GLY A 4 37.26 -1.28 16.57
C GLY A 4 36.75 -1.12 15.13
N SER A 5 36.70 -2.17 14.31
CA SER A 5 36.31 -2.05 12.90
C SER A 5 34.82 -2.38 12.63
N SER A 6 34.23 -3.29 13.41
CA SER A 6 32.85 -3.78 13.19
C SER A 6 31.78 -2.82 13.74
N GLU A 7 31.99 -2.26 14.94
CA GLU A 7 31.00 -1.37 15.58
C GLU A 7 30.81 -0.05 14.82
N ASN A 8 31.90 0.50 14.27
CA ASN A 8 31.87 1.71 13.47
C ASN A 8 31.22 1.49 12.10
N CYS A 9 31.38 0.29 11.51
CA CYS A 9 30.74 -0.08 10.25
C CYS A 9 29.21 -0.16 10.41
N MET A 10 28.71 -0.79 11.48
CA MET A 10 27.28 -0.89 11.76
C MET A 10 26.63 0.49 11.99
N LYS A 11 27.27 1.37 12.77
CA LYS A 11 26.79 2.74 12.98
C LYS A 11 26.72 3.54 11.67
N TYR A 12 27.73 3.42 10.81
CA TYR A 12 27.78 4.16 9.54
C TYR A 12 26.73 3.67 8.55
N ILE A 13 26.54 2.35 8.47
CA ILE A 13 25.50 1.72 7.66
C ILE A 13 24.11 2.18 8.14
N LEU A 14 23.84 2.11 9.44
CA LEU A 14 22.57 2.53 10.03
C LEU A 14 22.29 4.02 9.77
N PHE A 15 23.30 4.88 9.88
CA PHE A 15 23.17 6.31 9.57
C PHE A 15 22.81 6.53 8.09
N PHE A 16 23.53 5.88 7.17
CA PHE A 16 23.31 6.09 5.73
C PHE A 16 21.94 5.55 5.26
N PHE A 17 21.52 4.38 5.75
CA PHE A 17 20.20 3.83 5.46
C PHE A 17 19.09 4.72 6.01
N ASN A 18 19.18 5.17 7.28
CA ASN A 18 18.20 6.10 7.83
C ASN A 18 18.20 7.44 7.07
N LEU A 19 19.35 7.91 6.58
CA LEU A 19 19.42 9.13 5.76
C LEU A 19 18.69 8.98 4.42
N ILE A 20 18.85 7.84 3.75
CA ILE A 20 18.09 7.53 2.53
C ILE A 20 16.59 7.51 2.82
N ILE A 21 16.17 6.83 3.88
CA ILE A 21 14.75 6.76 4.29
C ILE A 21 14.21 8.15 4.61
N PHE A 22 15.01 9.00 5.25
CA PHE A 22 14.64 10.39 5.55
C PHE A 22 14.40 11.20 4.27
N ILE A 23 15.32 11.13 3.30
CA ILE A 23 15.20 11.83 2.01
C ILE A 23 13.99 11.30 1.21
N LEU A 24 13.83 9.98 1.11
CA LEU A 24 12.69 9.35 0.44
C LEU A 24 11.37 9.70 1.13
N GLY A 25 11.36 9.80 2.46
CA GLY A 25 10.20 10.22 3.22
C GLY A 25 9.82 11.68 2.93
N ILE A 26 10.79 12.60 2.87
CA ILE A 26 10.52 13.99 2.46
C ILE A 26 9.96 14.04 1.03
N ALA A 27 10.56 13.28 0.11
CA ALA A 27 10.06 13.17 -1.26
C ALA A 27 8.63 12.62 -1.30
N GLY A 28 8.31 11.60 -0.49
CA GLY A 28 6.97 11.04 -0.37
C GLY A 28 5.94 12.03 0.17
N VAL A 29 6.31 12.85 1.17
CA VAL A 29 5.45 13.94 1.66
C VAL A 29 5.22 14.98 0.57
N ALA A 30 6.25 15.38 -0.18
CA ALA A 30 6.12 16.33 -1.28
C ALA A 30 5.21 15.78 -2.38
N LEU A 31 5.44 14.54 -2.83
CA LEU A 31 4.62 13.86 -3.83
C LEU A 31 3.16 13.74 -3.39
N GLY A 32 2.91 13.28 -2.16
CA GLY A 32 1.55 13.18 -1.61
C GLY A 32 0.86 14.54 -1.51
N SER A 33 1.59 15.59 -1.12
CA SER A 33 1.05 16.95 -1.01
C SER A 33 0.69 17.53 -2.38
N VAL A 34 1.53 17.30 -3.39
CA VAL A 34 1.24 17.69 -4.78
C VAL A 34 0.05 16.90 -5.32
N LEU A 35 -0.06 15.59 -5.06
CA LEU A 35 -1.23 14.78 -5.41
C LEU A 35 -2.53 15.32 -4.79
N LEU A 36 -2.48 15.94 -3.61
CA LEU A 36 -3.67 16.55 -2.99
C LEU A 36 -3.98 17.95 -3.53
N ALA A 37 -2.95 18.74 -3.84
CA ALA A 37 -3.10 20.13 -4.23
C ALA A 37 -3.32 20.33 -5.74
N ARG A 38 -2.58 19.58 -6.58
CA ARG A 38 -2.48 19.75 -8.03
C ARG A 38 -2.26 18.39 -8.71
N LYS A 39 -3.34 17.61 -8.80
CA LYS A 39 -3.35 16.30 -9.46
C LYS A 39 -2.97 16.40 -10.94
N ASP A 40 -3.42 17.45 -11.60
CA ASP A 40 -3.16 17.84 -12.99
C ASP A 40 -1.66 17.94 -13.30
N LEU A 41 -0.92 18.68 -12.46
CA LEU A 41 0.52 18.89 -12.60
C LEU A 41 1.34 17.59 -12.47
N LEU A 42 0.88 16.68 -11.61
CA LEU A 42 1.58 15.43 -11.35
C LEU A 42 1.28 14.38 -12.43
N LEU A 43 0.05 14.33 -12.94
CA LEU A 43 -0.32 13.45 -14.04
C LEU A 43 0.42 13.81 -15.33
N GLU A 44 0.58 15.10 -15.65
CA GLU A 44 1.40 15.54 -16.80
C GLU A 44 2.89 15.15 -16.65
N GLY A 45 3.45 15.25 -15.43
CA GLY A 45 4.84 14.87 -15.18
C GLY A 45 5.10 13.36 -15.11
N LEU A 46 4.08 12.56 -14.79
CA LEU A 46 4.17 11.09 -14.79
C LEU A 46 3.96 10.48 -16.18
N ASP A 47 3.31 11.18 -17.10
CA ASP A 47 3.11 10.72 -18.49
C ASP A 47 4.45 10.58 -19.24
N GLU A 48 5.44 11.43 -18.91
CA GLU A 48 6.82 11.29 -19.43
C GLU A 48 7.56 10.07 -18.85
N ILE A 49 7.21 9.63 -17.65
CA ILE A 49 7.81 8.47 -16.98
C ILE A 49 6.82 7.32 -17.13
N LYS A 50 6.68 6.68 -18.31
CA LYS A 50 5.87 5.47 -18.63
C LYS A 50 5.29 4.65 -17.44
N ILE A 51 4.42 5.27 -16.65
CA ILE A 51 3.65 4.73 -15.52
C ILE A 51 2.18 4.93 -15.92
N GLU A 52 1.89 4.83 -17.22
CA GLU A 52 0.53 4.76 -17.75
C GLU A 52 -0.14 3.52 -17.12
N GLY A 53 -1.26 3.73 -16.45
CA GLY A 53 -2.07 2.65 -15.88
C GLY A 53 -2.04 2.44 -14.36
N VAL A 54 -1.21 3.16 -13.57
CA VAL A 54 -1.32 3.08 -12.10
C VAL A 54 -2.49 3.91 -11.57
N LEU A 55 -2.87 4.99 -12.24
CA LEU A 55 -3.92 5.92 -11.77
C LEU A 55 -5.22 5.86 -12.59
N ASP A 56 -5.21 5.26 -13.80
CA ASP A 56 -6.35 5.24 -14.74
C ASP A 56 -7.54 4.37 -14.31
N GLY A 57 -7.43 3.66 -13.18
CA GLY A 57 -8.50 2.86 -12.61
C GLY A 57 -9.09 3.39 -11.30
N PHE A 58 -8.59 4.51 -10.77
CA PHE A 58 -8.92 4.96 -9.43
C PHE A 58 -9.77 6.23 -9.44
N ASP A 59 -10.93 6.18 -8.78
CA ASP A 59 -11.78 7.35 -8.57
C ASP A 59 -11.03 8.46 -7.82
N ASN A 60 -11.49 9.69 -8.02
CA ASN A 60 -10.92 10.89 -7.40
C ASN A 60 -10.82 10.79 -5.86
N GLU A 61 -11.74 10.06 -5.24
CA GLU A 61 -11.74 9.78 -3.79
C GLU A 61 -10.66 8.76 -3.41
N THR A 62 -10.46 7.70 -4.19
CA THR A 62 -9.43 6.69 -3.93
C THR A 62 -8.03 7.28 -4.08
N ILE A 63 -7.81 8.11 -5.10
CA ILE A 63 -6.53 8.84 -5.27
C ILE A 63 -6.27 9.76 -4.07
N LYS A 64 -7.31 10.46 -3.58
CA LYS A 64 -7.19 11.33 -2.40
C LYS A 64 -6.86 10.52 -1.15
N ALA A 65 -7.54 9.39 -0.95
CA ALA A 65 -7.27 8.49 0.18
C ALA A 65 -5.84 7.93 0.13
N ALA A 66 -5.39 7.48 -1.05
CA ALA A 66 -4.03 6.98 -1.26
C ALA A 66 -2.98 8.07 -0.99
N ALA A 67 -3.20 9.29 -1.46
CA ALA A 67 -2.31 10.42 -1.20
C ALA A 67 -2.23 10.76 0.30
N ILE A 68 -3.35 10.74 1.01
CA ILE A 68 -3.37 10.95 2.48
C ILE A 68 -2.58 9.85 3.19
N VAL A 69 -2.79 8.58 2.83
CA VAL A 69 -2.06 7.44 3.40
C VAL A 69 -0.56 7.58 3.13
N LEU A 70 -0.18 7.95 1.90
CA LEU A 70 1.21 8.19 1.52
C LEU A 70 1.84 9.30 2.37
N ILE A 71 1.16 10.42 2.58
CA ILE A 71 1.66 11.52 3.43
C ILE A 71 1.87 11.03 4.86
N ILE A 72 0.85 10.41 5.46
CA ILE A 72 0.93 9.95 6.85
C ILE A 72 2.08 8.95 7.03
N ALA A 73 2.17 7.95 6.14
CA ALA A 73 3.25 6.96 6.16
C ALA A 73 4.63 7.62 6.00
N SER A 74 4.75 8.59 5.09
CA SER A 74 6.00 9.30 4.82
C SER A 74 6.41 10.19 6.00
N VAL A 75 5.47 10.90 6.63
CA VAL A 75 5.73 11.70 7.84
C VAL A 75 6.24 10.81 8.97
N VAL A 76 5.58 9.67 9.21
CA VAL A 76 6.03 8.71 10.23
C VAL A 76 7.43 8.19 9.92
N ALA A 77 7.72 7.84 8.65
CA ALA A 77 9.04 7.40 8.23
C ALA A 77 10.11 8.48 8.44
N VAL A 78 9.83 9.75 8.13
CA VAL A 78 10.73 10.89 8.37
C VAL A 78 11.04 11.03 9.86
N PHE A 79 10.04 10.93 10.75
CA PHE A 79 10.27 11.02 12.19
C PHE A 79 11.15 9.88 12.69
N ILE A 80 10.86 8.64 12.29
CA ILE A 80 11.64 7.45 12.68
C ILE A 80 13.09 7.60 12.19
N ALA A 81 13.27 7.98 10.93
CA ALA A 81 14.57 8.16 10.32
C ALA A 81 15.37 9.31 10.96
N PHE A 82 14.69 10.40 11.35
CA PHE A 82 15.30 11.49 12.11
C PHE A 82 15.86 11.01 13.44
N PHE A 83 15.08 10.27 14.23
CA PHE A 83 15.57 9.71 15.50
C PHE A 83 16.71 8.70 15.29
N GLY A 84 16.68 7.90 14.22
CA GLY A 84 17.77 6.99 13.85
C GLY A 84 19.07 7.70 13.48
N CYS A 85 19.01 8.71 12.59
CA CYS A 85 20.17 9.50 12.17
C CYS A 85 20.77 10.31 13.33
N PHE A 86 19.94 11.07 14.06
CA PHE A 86 20.42 11.93 15.15
C PHE A 86 20.80 11.15 16.41
N GLY A 87 20.14 10.02 16.68
CA GLY A 87 20.50 9.11 17.78
C GLY A 87 21.89 8.49 17.57
N THR A 88 22.19 8.08 16.34
CA THR A 88 23.51 7.55 15.96
C THR A 88 24.57 8.65 15.92
N TRP A 89 24.26 9.81 15.32
CA TRP A 89 25.22 10.91 15.19
C TRP A 89 25.63 11.53 16.53
N LYS A 90 24.68 11.71 17.46
CA LYS A 90 24.94 12.33 18.76
C LYS A 90 25.33 11.34 19.86
N GLU A 91 25.38 10.05 19.56
CA GLU A 91 25.57 8.96 20.55
C GLU A 91 24.72 9.14 21.82
N ASN A 92 23.51 9.70 21.66
CA ASN A 92 22.65 10.01 22.79
C ASN A 92 21.80 8.79 23.15
N ILE A 93 22.15 8.17 24.28
CA ILE A 93 21.45 7.00 24.85
C ILE A 93 19.93 7.19 24.92
N TRP A 94 19.45 8.39 25.26
CA TRP A 94 18.00 8.65 25.36
C TRP A 94 17.32 8.65 23.99
N MET A 95 17.97 9.18 22.96
CA MET A 95 17.45 9.15 21.59
C MET A 95 17.49 7.74 21.00
N LEU A 96 18.57 7.00 21.26
CA LEU A 96 18.69 5.62 20.81
C LEU A 96 17.69 4.70 21.52
N GLY A 97 17.45 4.91 22.82
CA GLY A 97 16.43 4.22 23.59
C GLY A 97 15.01 4.53 23.10
N THR A 98 14.74 5.78 22.72
CA THR A 98 13.46 6.18 22.12
C THR A 98 13.25 5.49 20.77
N TYR A 99 14.28 5.48 19.91
CA TYR A 99 14.25 4.77 18.63
C TYR A 99 13.97 3.27 18.79
N SER A 100 14.69 2.60 19.70
CA SER A 100 14.49 1.17 20.02
C SER A 100 13.07 0.90 20.54
N THR A 101 12.54 1.78 21.41
CA THR A 101 11.16 1.66 21.92
C THR A 101 10.13 1.78 20.80
N ILE A 102 10.28 2.78 19.92
CA ILE A 102 9.38 2.98 18.76
C ILE A 102 9.44 1.75 17.83
N MET A 103 10.63 1.22 17.53
CA MET A 103 10.77 0.02 16.70
C MET A 103 10.12 -1.21 17.34
N THR A 104 10.21 -1.37 18.66
CA THR A 104 9.54 -2.48 19.35
C THR A 104 8.01 -2.38 19.23
N ILE A 105 7.45 -1.17 19.38
CA ILE A 105 6.01 -0.92 19.21
C ILE A 105 5.58 -1.21 17.77
N ILE A 106 6.36 -0.78 16.78
CA ILE A 106 6.07 -1.05 15.36
C ILE A 106 6.07 -2.55 15.08
N LEU A 107 7.00 -3.32 15.66
CA LEU A 107 7.04 -4.78 15.49
C LEU A 107 5.78 -5.44 16.05
N ALA A 108 5.34 -5.03 17.24
CA ALA A 108 4.11 -5.53 17.83
C ALA A 108 2.88 -5.19 16.97
N LEU A 109 2.82 -3.98 16.42
CA LEU A 109 1.74 -3.55 15.51
C LEU A 109 1.75 -4.33 14.19
N GLN A 110 2.92 -4.60 13.61
CA GLN A 110 3.05 -5.42 12.39
C GLN A 110 2.49 -6.82 12.60
N VAL A 111 2.84 -7.47 13.71
CA VAL A 111 2.32 -8.80 14.07
C VAL A 111 0.80 -8.75 14.28
N ALA A 112 0.30 -7.74 15.00
CA ALA A 112 -1.13 -7.57 15.22
C ALA A 112 -1.90 -7.38 13.91
N VAL A 113 -1.41 -6.52 13.01
CA VAL A 113 -2.00 -6.29 11.68
C VAL A 113 -1.99 -7.57 10.84
N PHE A 114 -0.88 -8.30 10.82
CA PHE A 114 -0.78 -9.58 10.10
C PHE A 114 -1.84 -10.58 10.59
N VAL A 115 -1.94 -10.76 11.92
CA VAL A 115 -2.95 -11.65 12.50
C VAL A 115 -4.37 -11.18 12.18
N MET A 116 -4.65 -9.88 12.29
CA MET A 116 -5.96 -9.32 11.94
C MET A 116 -6.32 -9.59 10.48
N ILE A 117 -5.39 -9.41 9.54
CA ILE A 117 -5.62 -9.69 8.11
C ILE A 117 -5.96 -11.18 7.90
N VAL A 118 -5.21 -12.09 8.53
CA VAL A 118 -5.43 -13.54 8.40
C VAL A 118 -6.79 -13.96 8.99
N VAL A 119 -7.15 -13.44 10.17
CA VAL A 119 -8.43 -13.76 10.83
C VAL A 119 -9.62 -13.11 10.11
N ALA A 120 -9.44 -11.93 9.51
CA ALA A 120 -10.49 -11.21 8.81
C ALA A 120 -10.74 -11.71 7.37
N ARG A 121 -9.90 -12.60 6.82
CA ARG A 121 -10.06 -13.16 5.46
C ARG A 121 -11.50 -13.55 5.10
N PRO A 122 -12.21 -14.41 5.86
CA PRO A 122 -13.56 -14.82 5.48
C PRO A 122 -14.58 -13.67 5.54
N LYS A 123 -14.39 -12.71 6.45
CA LYS A 123 -15.25 -11.51 6.51
C LYS A 123 -15.00 -10.60 5.31
N PHE A 124 -13.74 -10.42 4.93
CA PHE A 124 -13.34 -9.65 3.75
C PHE A 124 -13.96 -10.23 2.48
N GLU A 125 -13.89 -11.55 2.29
CA GLU A 125 -14.49 -12.21 1.13
C GLU A 125 -15.99 -11.91 1.00
N LYS A 126 -16.71 -12.03 2.12
CA LYS A 126 -18.15 -11.71 2.16
C LYS A 126 -18.41 -10.24 1.86
N THR A 127 -17.67 -9.33 2.49
CA THR A 127 -17.83 -7.88 2.29
C THR A 127 -17.61 -7.48 0.83
N VAL A 128 -16.60 -8.03 0.16
CA VAL A 128 -16.34 -7.74 -1.26
C VAL A 128 -17.50 -8.22 -2.14
N LYS A 129 -17.99 -9.44 -1.91
CA LYS A 129 -19.14 -9.97 -2.65
C LYS A 129 -20.41 -9.16 -2.41
N ASP A 130 -20.69 -8.80 -1.16
CA ASP A 130 -21.86 -8.00 -0.78
C ASP A 130 -21.78 -6.60 -1.40
N ALA A 131 -20.59 -5.98 -1.42
CA ALA A 131 -20.38 -4.68 -2.08
C ALA A 131 -20.60 -4.76 -3.59
N LEU A 132 -20.06 -5.77 -4.28
CA LEU A 132 -20.30 -5.98 -5.71
C LEU A 132 -21.80 -6.18 -5.99
N LYS A 133 -22.49 -6.96 -5.16
CA LYS A 133 -23.93 -7.18 -5.28
C LYS A 133 -24.71 -5.88 -5.11
N GLU A 134 -24.37 -5.08 -4.09
CA GLU A 134 -25.00 -3.79 -3.84
C GLU A 134 -24.78 -2.79 -4.99
N LEU A 135 -23.59 -2.80 -5.60
CA LEU A 135 -23.30 -2.01 -6.80
C LEU A 135 -24.22 -2.38 -7.97
N PHE A 136 -24.46 -3.68 -8.21
CA PHE A 136 -25.39 -4.12 -9.25
C PHE A 136 -26.85 -3.76 -8.94
N GLU A 137 -27.29 -3.89 -7.68
CA GLU A 137 -28.66 -3.60 -7.28
C GLU A 137 -28.99 -2.08 -7.28
N LYS A 138 -28.00 -1.23 -6.99
CA LYS A 138 -28.17 0.24 -6.98
C LYS A 138 -28.09 0.86 -8.37
N SER A 139 -27.36 0.25 -9.30
CA SER A 139 -27.22 0.74 -10.68
C SER A 139 -28.47 0.48 -11.52
N LYS A 140 -29.44 1.41 -11.45
CA LYS A 140 -30.72 1.29 -12.15
C LYS A 140 -30.77 2.07 -13.46
N SER A 141 -30.10 3.23 -13.53
CA SER A 141 -30.07 4.05 -14.75
C SER A 141 -29.07 3.51 -15.79
N PRO A 142 -29.29 3.74 -17.09
CA PRO A 142 -28.34 3.34 -18.14
C PRO A 142 -26.96 3.99 -17.95
N GLU A 143 -26.92 5.23 -17.45
CA GLU A 143 -25.68 5.94 -17.15
C GLU A 143 -24.89 5.26 -16.01
N GLN A 144 -25.55 4.91 -14.91
CA GLN A 144 -24.92 4.18 -13.80
C GLN A 144 -24.41 2.81 -14.22
N LYS A 145 -25.18 2.11 -15.07
CA LYS A 145 -24.76 0.82 -15.63
C LYS A 145 -23.55 0.97 -16.54
N ALA A 146 -23.47 2.02 -17.34
CA ALA A 146 -22.30 2.28 -18.18
C ALA A 146 -21.03 2.52 -17.33
N VAL A 147 -21.13 3.29 -16.24
CA VAL A 147 -20.01 3.50 -15.30
C VAL A 147 -19.52 2.18 -14.71
N VAL A 148 -20.44 1.35 -14.22
CA VAL A 148 -20.10 0.04 -13.66
C VAL A 148 -19.51 -0.89 -14.72
N SER A 149 -19.98 -0.83 -15.97
CA SER A 149 -19.45 -1.64 -17.07
C SER A 149 -18.03 -1.22 -17.43
N ASN A 150 -17.76 0.08 -17.48
CA ASN A 150 -16.42 0.61 -17.72
C ASN A 150 -15.44 0.20 -16.62
N LEU A 151 -15.87 0.21 -15.36
CA LEU A 151 -15.05 -0.26 -14.25
C LEU A 151 -14.63 -1.73 -14.44
N PHE A 152 -15.56 -2.58 -14.85
CA PHE A 152 -15.30 -3.99 -15.14
C PHE A 152 -14.39 -4.20 -16.35
N THR A 153 -14.60 -3.43 -17.41
CA THR A 153 -13.79 -3.49 -18.63
C THR A 153 -12.35 -3.02 -18.38
N ASN A 154 -12.15 -1.90 -17.65
CA ASN A 154 -10.82 -1.43 -17.24
C ASN A 154 -10.10 -2.45 -16.35
N ASN A 155 -10.85 -3.21 -15.55
CA ASN A 155 -10.30 -4.24 -14.68
C ASN A 155 -10.36 -5.64 -15.27
N SER A 156 -10.71 -5.81 -16.56
CA SER A 156 -10.87 -7.08 -17.29
C SER A 156 -11.46 -8.22 -16.44
N CYS A 157 -12.60 -7.96 -15.82
CA CYS A 157 -13.38 -8.93 -15.05
C CYS A 157 -14.87 -8.69 -15.32
N CYS A 158 -15.74 -9.68 -15.13
CA CYS A 158 -17.19 -9.44 -15.20
C CYS A 158 -17.98 -10.33 -14.24
N GLY A 159 -18.96 -9.71 -13.56
CA GLY A 159 -19.79 -10.40 -12.56
C GLY A 159 -19.11 -10.56 -11.21
N ILE A 160 -19.78 -11.26 -10.31
CA ILE A 160 -19.29 -11.44 -8.94
C ILE A 160 -18.30 -12.59 -8.94
N ASP A 161 -18.78 -13.83 -9.02
CA ASP A 161 -17.96 -15.03 -9.11
C ASP A 161 -17.71 -15.42 -10.57
N LYS A 162 -18.70 -15.17 -11.45
CA LYS A 162 -18.64 -15.45 -12.88
C LYS A 162 -19.44 -14.44 -13.72
N PRO A 163 -19.18 -14.32 -15.03
CA PRO A 163 -19.92 -13.43 -15.93
C PRO A 163 -21.43 -13.66 -15.94
N GLU A 164 -21.91 -14.89 -15.73
CA GLU A 164 -23.34 -15.20 -15.79
C GLU A 164 -24.14 -14.58 -14.63
N ASP A 165 -23.48 -14.23 -13.51
CA ASP A 165 -24.12 -13.65 -12.33
C ASP A 165 -24.83 -12.32 -12.64
N VAL A 166 -24.39 -11.61 -13.68
CA VAL A 166 -24.89 -10.29 -14.04
C VAL A 166 -26.25 -10.33 -14.74
N ALA A 167 -26.64 -11.49 -15.29
CA ALA A 167 -27.89 -11.67 -16.02
C ALA A 167 -29.12 -11.32 -15.15
N LYS A 168 -29.04 -11.59 -13.84
CA LYS A 168 -30.09 -11.27 -12.86
C LYS A 168 -30.34 -9.77 -12.70
N TYR A 169 -29.37 -8.92 -13.03
CA TYR A 169 -29.42 -7.47 -12.82
C TYR A 169 -29.69 -6.68 -14.12
N ASN A 170 -30.04 -7.39 -15.21
CA ASN A 170 -30.20 -6.82 -16.55
C ASN A 170 -28.96 -6.01 -16.96
N PHE A 171 -27.80 -6.64 -16.80
CA PHE A 171 -26.49 -6.12 -17.14
C PHE A 171 -25.89 -7.02 -18.23
N ARG A 172 -24.91 -6.51 -18.99
CA ARG A 172 -24.18 -7.31 -19.99
C ARG A 172 -22.68 -7.18 -19.76
N CYS A 173 -21.97 -8.27 -19.95
CA CYS A 173 -20.51 -8.28 -20.03
C CYS A 173 -20.09 -7.99 -21.47
N ASP A 174 -19.02 -7.21 -21.64
CA ASP A 174 -18.39 -7.01 -22.94
C ASP A 174 -17.64 -8.28 -23.40
N ASN A 175 -17.12 -9.05 -22.45
CA ASN A 175 -16.44 -10.32 -22.69
C ASN A 175 -16.84 -11.39 -21.67
N MET A 176 -17.30 -12.55 -22.16
CA MET A 176 -17.71 -13.70 -21.34
C MET A 176 -16.54 -14.62 -20.94
N ASP A 177 -15.36 -14.44 -21.54
CA ASP A 177 -14.15 -15.19 -21.17
C ASP A 177 -13.45 -14.61 -19.93
N TRP A 178 -13.91 -13.46 -19.43
CA TRP A 178 -13.33 -12.84 -18.24
C TRP A 178 -13.74 -13.58 -16.96
N PRO A 179 -12.83 -13.65 -15.95
CA PRO A 179 -13.19 -14.17 -14.64
C PRO A 179 -14.17 -13.22 -13.92
N GLY A 180 -14.92 -13.75 -12.94
CA GLY A 180 -15.65 -12.93 -11.99
C GLY A 180 -14.73 -11.95 -11.26
N CYS A 181 -15.21 -10.74 -10.97
CA CYS A 181 -14.38 -9.71 -10.32
C CYS A 181 -13.91 -10.13 -8.93
N TYR A 182 -14.73 -10.85 -8.16
CA TYR A 182 -14.28 -11.44 -6.90
C TYR A 182 -13.19 -12.50 -7.11
N THR A 183 -13.37 -13.37 -8.10
CA THR A 183 -12.40 -14.42 -8.45
C THR A 183 -11.07 -13.80 -8.86
N LYS A 184 -11.09 -12.75 -9.69
CA LYS A 184 -9.90 -12.02 -10.10
C LYS A 184 -9.18 -11.37 -8.92
N VAL A 185 -9.91 -10.74 -8.01
CA VAL A 185 -9.33 -10.15 -6.78
C VAL A 185 -8.69 -11.26 -5.93
N LYS A 186 -9.37 -12.39 -5.75
CA LYS A 186 -8.87 -13.52 -4.98
C LYS A 186 -7.57 -14.08 -5.60
N GLU A 187 -7.56 -14.34 -6.90
CA GLU A 187 -6.37 -14.82 -7.63
C GLU A 187 -5.23 -13.81 -7.55
N THR A 188 -5.52 -12.52 -7.72
CA THR A 188 -4.51 -11.45 -7.61
C THR A 188 -3.90 -11.42 -6.21
N ILE A 189 -4.71 -11.62 -5.17
CA ILE A 189 -4.22 -11.74 -3.80
C ILE A 189 -3.35 -12.99 -3.67
N GLU A 190 -3.80 -14.15 -4.13
CA GLU A 190 -3.04 -15.42 -4.01
C GLU A 190 -1.69 -15.36 -4.74
N ILE A 191 -1.63 -14.72 -5.91
CA ILE A 191 -0.41 -14.54 -6.70
C ILE A 191 0.57 -13.57 -6.03
N ASN A 192 0.06 -12.46 -5.47
CA ASN A 192 0.91 -11.43 -4.87
C ASN A 192 1.22 -11.65 -3.39
N LEU A 193 0.48 -12.55 -2.73
CA LEU A 193 0.65 -12.84 -1.30
C LEU A 193 2.07 -13.29 -0.96
N PRO A 194 2.73 -14.19 -1.71
CA PRO A 194 4.13 -14.56 -1.44
C PRO A 194 5.07 -13.37 -1.49
N THR A 195 4.90 -12.47 -2.47
CA THR A 195 5.69 -11.25 -2.61
C THR A 195 5.49 -10.33 -1.41
N ALA A 196 4.24 -10.12 -0.99
CA ALA A 196 3.92 -9.30 0.18
C ALA A 196 4.50 -9.89 1.48
N ILE A 197 4.41 -11.22 1.66
CA ILE A 197 5.03 -11.92 2.80
C ILE A 197 6.56 -11.76 2.75
N GLY A 198 7.17 -11.87 1.57
CA GLY A 198 8.60 -11.65 1.38
C GLY A 198 9.06 -10.25 1.79
N ILE A 199 8.33 -9.21 1.34
CA ILE A 199 8.59 -7.82 1.74
C ILE A 199 8.45 -7.66 3.27
N ALA A 200 7.40 -8.22 3.87
CA ALA A 200 7.19 -8.15 5.32
C ALA A 200 8.32 -8.83 6.10
N ILE A 201 8.81 -9.99 5.65
CA ILE A 201 9.94 -10.70 6.28
C ILE A 201 11.21 -9.85 6.20
N VAL A 202 11.52 -9.26 5.04
CA VAL A 202 12.69 -8.39 4.89
C VAL A 202 12.61 -7.20 5.85
N ILE A 203 11.44 -6.56 5.96
CA ILE A 203 11.22 -5.45 6.90
C ILE A 203 11.48 -5.92 8.34
N ILE A 204 10.93 -7.05 8.75
CA ILE A 204 11.11 -7.59 10.11
C ILE A 204 12.58 -7.91 10.37
N VAL A 205 13.28 -8.53 9.41
CA VAL A 205 14.72 -8.83 9.54
C VAL A 205 15.52 -7.54 9.71
N VAL A 206 15.29 -6.54 8.86
CA VAL A 206 15.97 -5.23 8.99
C VAL A 206 15.69 -4.59 10.34
N GLN A 207 14.44 -4.63 10.80
CA GLN A 207 14.02 -4.04 12.06
C GLN A 207 14.64 -4.74 13.27
N VAL A 208 14.73 -6.07 13.25
CA VAL A 208 15.39 -6.87 14.29
C VAL A 208 16.90 -6.62 14.27
N CYS A 209 17.54 -6.59 13.09
CA CYS A 209 18.95 -6.23 12.96
C CYS A 209 19.25 -4.79 13.41
N SER A 210 18.26 -3.89 13.38
CA SER A 210 18.42 -2.52 13.88
C SER A 210 18.25 -2.42 15.41
N HIS A 211 17.80 -3.49 16.07
CA HIS A 211 17.58 -3.56 17.50
C HIS A 211 18.77 -4.19 18.26
N PHE A 212 19.57 -5.02 17.59
CA PHE A 212 20.78 -5.65 18.12
C PHE A 212 22.03 -4.83 17.74
#